data_AF-A0A1H7SJ29-F1
#
_entry.id   AF-A0A1H7SJ29-F1
#
_cell.length_a   1.000
_cell.length_b   1.000
_cell.length_c   1.000
_cell.angle_alpha   90.00
_cell.angle_beta   90.00
_cell.angle_gamma   90.00
#
_symmetry.space_group_name_H-M   'P 1'
#
loop_
_entity.id
_entity.type
_entity.pdbx_description
1 polymer ?
#
loop_
_entity_poly.entity_id
_entity_poly.type
_entity_poly.pdbx_seq_one_letter_code
_entity_poly.pdbx_strand_id
1 'polypeptide(L)'
;MNAGDWTDDYQPCPEDGPFTLIVGGEVFTVELRSRTEYDYTWESGPNDGYGFSSTMYIAGDPAAEPPLLTIQQHRESIRGFVGSIDPETGYLD
;
A
#
# COMPACT_ATOMS: atom_id res chain seq x y z
N MET A 1 -16.56 -0.23 -3.95
CA MET A 1 -16.55 -1.01 -2.69
C MET A 1 -16.13 -0.05 -1.59
N ASN A 2 -16.72 -0.12 -0.39
CA ASN A 2 -16.49 0.87 0.66
C ASN A 2 -15.09 0.69 1.26
N ALA A 3 -14.36 1.79 1.42
CA ALA A 3 -13.06 1.83 2.07
C ALA A 3 -13.14 1.23 3.49
N GLY A 4 -12.31 0.22 3.78
CA GLY A 4 -12.11 -0.27 5.15
C GLY A 4 -12.75 -1.60 5.56
N ASP A 5 -13.51 -2.29 4.70
CA ASP A 5 -14.15 -3.58 5.06
C ASP A 5 -13.29 -4.83 4.75
N TRP A 6 -11.99 -4.64 4.50
CA TRP A 6 -11.09 -5.74 4.15
C TRP A 6 -10.53 -6.45 5.38
N THR A 7 -10.69 -7.78 5.45
CA THR A 7 -10.10 -8.62 6.49
C THR A 7 -8.58 -8.62 6.39
N ASP A 8 -7.89 -8.62 7.52
CA ASP A 8 -6.42 -8.52 7.58
C ASP A 8 -5.71 -9.63 6.80
N ASP A 9 -6.24 -10.85 6.82
CA ASP A 9 -5.67 -12.01 6.12
C ASP A 9 -6.02 -12.07 4.62
N TYR A 10 -6.90 -11.20 4.12
CA TYR A 10 -7.24 -11.20 2.70
C TYR A 10 -6.02 -10.84 1.85
N GLN A 11 -5.81 -11.56 0.75
CA GLN A 11 -4.72 -11.32 -0.19
C GLN A 11 -5.31 -10.81 -1.51
N PRO A 12 -5.42 -9.48 -1.70
CA PRO A 12 -5.92 -8.91 -2.95
C PRO A 12 -5.06 -9.36 -4.12
N CYS A 13 -5.71 -9.65 -5.24
CA CYS A 13 -5.07 -10.00 -6.50
C CYS A 13 -5.23 -8.87 -7.52
N PRO A 14 -4.41 -8.82 -8.59
CA PRO A 14 -4.53 -7.77 -9.61
C PRO A 14 -5.93 -7.68 -10.25
N GLU A 15 -6.67 -8.79 -10.25
CA GLU A 15 -8.01 -8.91 -10.83
C GLU A 15 -9.10 -8.21 -10.00
N ASP A 16 -8.85 -7.99 -8.70
CA ASP A 16 -9.76 -7.26 -7.81
C ASP A 16 -9.83 -5.76 -8.15
N GLY A 17 -8.84 -5.27 -8.90
CA GLY A 17 -8.67 -3.85 -9.20
C GLY A 17 -8.22 -3.04 -7.97
N PRO A 18 -8.20 -1.71 -8.08
CA PRO A 18 -7.78 -0.84 -6.99
C PRO A 18 -8.78 -0.92 -5.83
N PHE A 19 -8.26 -0.91 -4.61
CA PHE A 19 -9.05 -0.94 -3.38
C PHE A 19 -8.59 0.13 -2.39
N THR A 20 -9.50 0.55 -1.51
CA THR A 20 -9.21 1.62 -0.55
C THR A 20 -8.99 1.06 0.85
N LEU A 21 -7.93 1.54 1.51
CA LEU A 21 -7.63 1.28 2.92
C LEU A 21 -7.69 2.56 3.74
N ILE A 22 -8.20 2.44 4.97
CA ILE A 22 -8.12 3.50 5.99
C ILE A 22 -7.09 3.05 7.03
N VAL A 23 -6.04 3.85 7.23
CA VAL A 23 -4.92 3.52 8.11
C VAL A 23 -4.60 4.72 8.98
N GLY A 24 -4.86 4.60 10.29
CA GLY A 24 -4.59 5.71 11.23
C GLY A 24 -5.45 6.97 11.00
N GLY A 25 -6.56 6.85 10.26
CA GLY A 25 -7.40 7.98 9.85
C GLY A 25 -7.13 8.45 8.41
N GLU A 26 -6.00 8.03 7.83
CA GLU A 26 -5.62 8.37 6.46
C GLU A 26 -6.22 7.41 5.44
N VAL A 27 -6.59 7.94 4.26
CA VAL A 27 -7.20 7.19 3.16
C VAL A 27 -6.16 6.94 2.08
N PHE A 28 -5.98 5.68 1.72
CA PHE A 28 -5.10 5.24 0.65
C PHE A 28 -5.83 4.41 -0.39
N THR A 29 -5.61 4.70 -1.67
CA THR A 29 -5.93 3.81 -2.78
C THR A 29 -4.73 2.92 -3.07
N VAL A 30 -4.93 1.60 -3.06
CA VAL A 30 -3.91 0.61 -3.38
C VAL A 30 -4.24 -0.02 -4.72
N GLU A 31 -3.28 0.02 -5.64
CA GLU A 31 -3.36 -0.62 -6.96
C GLU A 31 -2.28 -1.69 -7.08
N LEU A 32 -2.68 -2.90 -7.47
CA LEU A 32 -1.76 -3.98 -7.82
C LEU A 32 -1.49 -3.92 -9.32
N ARG A 33 -0.36 -3.34 -9.73
CA ARG A 33 0.05 -3.30 -11.15
C ARG A 33 0.47 -4.68 -11.65
N SER A 34 1.03 -5.48 -10.75
CA SER A 34 1.38 -6.88 -10.99
C SER A 34 1.40 -7.65 -9.67
N ARG A 35 1.74 -8.94 -9.69
CA ARG A 35 1.87 -9.73 -8.44
C ARG A 35 3.02 -9.24 -7.55
N THR A 36 3.95 -8.47 -8.11
CA THR A 36 5.15 -7.99 -7.42
C THR A 36 5.13 -6.49 -7.18
N GLU A 37 4.32 -5.71 -7.90
CA GLU A 37 4.35 -4.25 -7.88
C GLU A 37 3.01 -3.68 -7.38
N TYR A 38 3.12 -2.79 -6.39
CA TYR A 38 2.02 -2.18 -5.67
C TYR A 38 2.21 -0.66 -5.66
N ASP A 39 1.20 0.09 -6.05
CA ASP A 39 1.16 1.55 -5.93
C ASP A 39 0.17 1.93 -4.83
N TYR A 40 0.58 2.87 -3.98
CA TYR A 40 -0.20 3.39 -2.87
C TYR A 40 -0.37 4.89 -3.07
N THR A 41 -1.56 5.34 -3.41
CA THR A 41 -1.91 6.75 -3.55
C THR A 41 -2.54 7.25 -2.25
N TRP A 42 -1.98 8.32 -1.69
CA TRP A 42 -2.45 8.94 -0.46
C TRP A 42 -3.51 10.00 -0.77
N GLU A 43 -4.78 9.62 -0.64
CA GLU A 43 -5.93 10.47 -1.01
C GLU A 43 -6.20 11.59 0.01
N SER A 44 -5.98 11.31 1.30
CA SER A 44 -6.17 12.28 2.38
C SER A 44 -4.91 13.06 2.76
N GLY A 45 -3.80 12.79 2.08
CA GLY A 45 -2.49 13.28 2.45
C GLY A 45 -2.35 14.80 2.29
N PRO A 46 -1.31 15.39 2.91
CA PRO A 46 -1.09 16.83 2.85
C PRO A 46 -0.72 17.34 1.44
N ASN A 47 -0.27 16.45 0.57
CA ASN A 47 0.16 16.75 -0.79
C ASN A 47 -0.66 15.94 -1.81
N ASP A 48 -1.27 16.62 -2.79
CA ASP A 48 -2.07 15.98 -3.84
C ASP A 48 -1.20 15.05 -4.71
N GLY A 49 -1.71 13.85 -4.98
CA GLY A 49 -1.01 12.84 -5.79
C GLY A 49 0.20 12.19 -5.10
N TYR A 50 0.39 12.41 -3.79
CA TYR A 50 1.48 11.81 -3.03
C TYR A 50 1.21 10.34 -2.71
N GLY A 51 2.26 9.61 -2.37
CA GLY A 51 2.18 8.17 -2.22
C GLY A 51 3.53 7.50 -2.36
N PHE A 52 3.51 6.18 -2.50
CA PHE A 52 4.72 5.38 -2.71
C PHE A 52 4.40 4.14 -3.54
N SER A 53 5.42 3.56 -4.16
CA SER A 53 5.34 2.24 -4.77
C SER A 53 6.21 1.25 -4.01
N SER A 54 5.85 -0.02 -4.07
CA SER A 54 6.60 -1.11 -3.47
C SER A 54 6.73 -2.24 -4.47
N THR A 55 7.92 -2.84 -4.52
CA THR A 55 8.16 -4.04 -5.32
C THR A 55 8.72 -5.16 -4.45
N MET A 56 8.14 -6.35 -4.59
CA MET A 56 8.55 -7.54 -3.85
C MET A 56 9.27 -8.56 -4.74
N TYR A 57 10.31 -9.17 -4.18
CA TYR A 57 11.08 -10.24 -4.80
C TYR A 57 11.49 -11.28 -3.75
N ILE A 58 11.68 -12.53 -4.17
CA ILE A 58 12.24 -13.57 -3.30
C ILE A 58 13.76 -13.46 -3.27
N ALA A 59 14.32 -13.32 -2.07
CA ALA A 59 15.77 -13.24 -1.90
C ALA A 59 16.45 -14.53 -2.39
N GLY A 60 17.42 -14.38 -3.29
CA GLY A 60 18.13 -15.50 -3.90
C GLY A 60 17.44 -16.10 -5.14
N ASP A 61 16.21 -15.71 -5.44
CA ASP A 61 15.53 -16.10 -6.68
C ASP A 61 14.60 -14.98 -7.19
N PRO A 62 15.13 -13.99 -7.92
CA PRO A 62 14.35 -12.87 -8.43
C PRO A 62 13.31 -13.27 -9.51
N ALA A 63 13.39 -14.51 -10.03
CA ALA A 63 12.43 -15.04 -10.98
C ALA A 63 11.25 -15.75 -10.31
N ALA A 64 11.33 -16.04 -9.01
CA ALA A 64 10.25 -16.67 -8.28
C ALA A 64 9.11 -15.67 -8.04
N GLU A 65 7.88 -16.12 -8.25
CA GLU A 65 6.68 -15.35 -7.93
C GLU A 65 6.47 -15.33 -6.40
N PRO A 66 6.57 -14.16 -5.74
CA PRO A 66 6.29 -14.07 -4.32
C PRO A 66 4.78 -14.24 -4.05
N PRO A 67 4.39 -14.64 -2.83
CA PRO A 67 2.99 -14.56 -2.42
C PRO A 67 2.51 -13.11 -2.46
N LEU A 68 1.22 -12.93 -2.77
CA LEU A 68 0.55 -11.62 -2.68
C LEU A 68 0.56 -11.12 -1.23
N LEU A 69 0.67 -9.81 -1.06
CA LEU A 69 0.55 -9.21 0.27
C LEU A 69 -0.84 -9.41 0.83
N THR A 70 -0.91 -9.62 2.15
CA THR A 70 -2.15 -9.52 2.91
C THR A 70 -2.53 -8.06 3.12
N ILE A 71 -3.81 -7.80 3.40
CA ILE A 71 -4.27 -6.46 3.79
C ILE A 71 -3.53 -5.95 5.02
N GLN A 72 -3.21 -6.82 5.98
CA GLN A 72 -2.40 -6.43 7.14
C GLN A 72 -1.04 -5.86 6.71
N GLN A 73 -0.35 -6.54 5.80
CA GLN A 73 0.96 -6.10 5.31
C GLN A 73 0.86 -4.78 4.54
N HIS A 74 -0.19 -4.56 3.74
CA HIS A 74 -0.44 -3.26 3.13
C HIS A 74 -0.62 -2.15 4.18
N ARG A 75 -1.38 -2.41 5.24
CA ARG A 75 -1.55 -1.46 6.36
C ARG A 75 -0.22 -1.18 7.06
N GLU A 76 0.65 -2.17 7.23
CA GLU A 76 1.98 -2.00 7.82
C GLU A 76 2.90 -1.16 6.93
N SER A 77 2.93 -1.41 5.62
CA SER A 77 3.68 -0.57 4.66
C SER A 77 3.20 0.89 4.69
N ILE A 78 1.89 1.12 4.70
CA ILE A 78 1.31 2.47 4.79
C ILE A 78 1.71 3.15 6.11
N ARG A 79 1.62 2.45 7.24
CA ARG A 79 2.05 3.00 8.55
C ARG A 79 3.53 3.37 8.55
N GLY A 80 4.39 2.53 7.96
CA GLY A 80 5.81 2.81 7.83
C GLY A 80 6.08 4.07 7.01
N PHE A 81 5.42 4.19 5.86
CA PHE A 81 5.51 5.38 5.01
C PHE A 81 5.05 6.64 5.75
N VAL A 82 3.83 6.66 6.29
CA VAL A 82 3.29 7.81 7.03
C VAL A 82 4.16 8.18 8.22
N GLY A 83 4.71 7.19 8.94
CA GLY A 83 5.63 7.43 10.06
C GLY A 83 7.00 7.99 9.66
N SER A 84 7.35 7.94 8.37
CA SER A 84 8.59 8.51 7.82
C SER A 84 8.37 9.93 7.27
N ILE A 85 7.13 10.42 7.26
CA ILE A 85 6.78 11.76 6.81
C ILE A 85 6.92 12.72 7.98
N ASP A 86 7.70 13.77 7.79
CA ASP A 86 7.81 14.86 8.74
C ASP A 86 6.45 15.58 8.89
N PRO A 87 5.90 15.70 10.11
CA PRO A 87 4.57 16.27 10.31
C PRO A 87 4.52 17.79 10.13
N GLU A 88 5.66 18.50 10.18
CA GLU A 88 5.70 19.95 10.01
C GLU A 88 5.68 20.35 8.53
N THR A 89 6.33 19.56 7.68
CA THR A 89 6.52 19.85 6.25
C THR A 89 5.65 18.98 5.34
N GLY A 90 5.24 17.79 5.80
CA GLY A 90 4.48 16.82 5.00
C GLY A 90 5.33 16.06 3.96
N TYR A 91 6.66 16.09 4.08
CA TYR A 91 7.61 15.41 3.19
C TYR A 91 8.40 14.32 3.92
N LEU A 92 9.00 13.39 3.17
CA LEU A 92 9.95 12.42 3.72
C LEU A 92 11.22 13.15 4.20
N ASP A 93 11.72 12.79 5.39
CA ASP A 93 13.03 13.22 5.91
C ASP A 93 14.20 12.48 5.25
#